data_AF-A0A8H6M384-F1
#
_entry.id   AF-A0A8H6M384-F1
#
_cell.length_a   1.000
_cell.length_b   1.000
_cell.length_c   1.000
_cell.angle_alpha   90.00
_cell.angle_beta   90.00
_cell.angle_gamma   90.00
#
_symmetry.space_group_name_H-M   'P 1'
#
loop_
_entity.id
_entity.type
_entity.pdbx_description
1 polymer ?
#
loop_
_entity_poly.entity_id
_entity_poly.type
_entity_poly.pdbx_seq_one_letter_code
_entity_poly.pdbx_strand_id
1 'polypeptide(L)'
;AGLSIKRIQKMASERDPDVRANFVRRIGEYPPHFLISIDEVSKDDRTYARLWGRAARGHRAEESNPFVRKRRFSTCAAMALDEGIIAARVLEGSFTHDRFLEYIRDDVLPMTTPYPGPRSVLLL
;
A
#
# COMPACT_ATOMS: atom_id res chain seq x y z
N ALA A 1 -34.02 15.93 -18.65
CA ALA A 1 -32.58 16.19 -18.45
C ALA A 1 -32.25 16.06 -16.98
N GLY A 2 -31.06 15.55 -16.64
CA GLY A 2 -30.51 15.68 -15.28
C GLY A 2 -30.66 14.43 -14.42
N LEU A 3 -29.78 13.46 -14.64
CA LEU A 3 -29.08 12.63 -13.65
C LEU A 3 -28.21 11.66 -14.46
N SER A 4 -26.90 11.60 -14.17
CA SER A 4 -25.97 10.69 -14.83
C SER A 4 -25.49 9.61 -13.86
N ILE A 5 -25.33 8.38 -14.35
CA ILE A 5 -24.77 7.28 -13.55
C ILE A 5 -23.30 7.60 -13.31
N LYS A 6 -22.92 7.77 -12.03
CA LYS A 6 -21.54 7.98 -11.60
C LYS A 6 -21.08 6.81 -10.75
N ARG A 7 -19.82 6.42 -10.91
CA ARG A 7 -19.19 5.39 -10.07
C ARG A 7 -19.08 5.95 -8.64
N ILE A 8 -19.58 5.21 -7.66
CA ILE A 8 -19.47 5.58 -6.25
C ILE A 8 -18.00 5.48 -5.85
N GLN A 9 -17.48 6.56 -5.26
CA GLN A 9 -16.17 6.56 -4.64
C GLN A 9 -16.29 5.92 -3.25
N LYS A 10 -15.69 4.74 -3.07
CA LYS A 10 -15.63 4.08 -1.77
C LYS A 10 -14.56 4.78 -0.92
N MET A 11 -14.99 5.39 0.17
CA MET A 11 -14.14 6.10 1.13
C MET A 11 -14.07 5.30 2.43
N ALA A 12 -12.92 5.31 3.10
CA ALA A 12 -12.82 4.77 4.46
C ALA A 12 -13.68 5.61 5.41
N SER A 13 -14.49 4.97 6.25
CA SER A 13 -15.34 5.65 7.23
C SER A 13 -14.53 6.35 8.32
N GLU A 14 -13.32 5.86 8.58
CA GLU A 14 -12.35 6.36 9.54
C GLU A 14 -11.64 7.63 9.05
N ARG A 15 -11.90 8.05 7.81
CA ARG A 15 -11.23 9.21 7.21
C ARG A 15 -11.70 10.51 7.85
N ASP A 16 -10.80 11.14 8.60
CA ASP A 16 -11.01 12.44 9.21
C ASP A 16 -10.24 13.55 8.46
N PRO A 17 -10.90 14.65 8.02
CA PRO A 17 -10.25 15.74 7.29
C PRO A 17 -9.24 16.52 8.13
N ASP A 18 -9.50 16.72 9.43
CA ASP A 18 -8.65 17.50 10.33
C ASP A 18 -7.37 16.73 10.66
N VAL A 19 -7.48 15.42 10.89
CA VAL A 19 -6.31 14.54 11.08
C VAL A 19 -5.41 14.57 9.85
N ARG A 20 -6.00 14.53 8.65
CA ARG A 20 -5.25 14.62 7.39
C ARG A 20 -4.59 15.97 7.19
N ALA A 21 -5.29 17.06 7.48
CA ALA A 21 -4.73 18.41 7.37
C ALA A 21 -3.55 18.58 8.33
N ASN A 22 -3.67 18.09 9.57
CA ASN A 22 -2.59 18.12 10.54
C ASN A 22 -1.38 17.28 10.09
N PHE A 23 -1.62 16.08 9.55
CA PHE A 23 -0.56 15.25 8.97
C PHE A 23 0.18 15.98 7.84
N VAL A 24 -0.54 16.55 6.88
CA VAL A 24 0.07 17.30 5.76
C VAL A 24 0.87 18.50 6.27
N ARG A 25 0.33 19.26 7.22
CA ARG A 25 1.03 20.38 7.84
C ARG A 25 2.34 19.93 8.49
N ARG A 26 2.31 18.86 9.28
CA ARG A 26 3.48 18.34 10.00
C ARG A 26 4.55 17.77 9.06
N ILE A 27 4.16 17.01 8.05
CA ILE A 27 5.13 16.41 7.11
C ILE A 27 5.69 17.46 6.14
N GLY A 28 4.92 18.50 5.82
CA GLY A 28 5.38 19.63 5.01
C GLY A 28 6.51 20.46 5.64
N GLU A 29 6.79 20.28 6.93
CA GLU A 29 7.92 20.93 7.61
C GLU A 29 9.29 20.33 7.22
N TYR A 30 9.31 19.13 6.63
CA TYR A 30 10.54 18.44 6.22
C TYR A 30 10.81 18.58 4.72
N PRO A 31 12.07 18.86 4.31
CA PRO A 31 12.45 18.75 2.91
C PRO A 31 12.15 17.34 2.36
N PRO A 32 11.61 17.19 1.13
CA PRO A 32 11.20 15.89 0.60
C PRO A 32 12.31 14.83 0.59
N HIS A 33 13.56 15.22 0.38
CA HIS A 33 14.70 14.30 0.38
C HIS A 33 15.10 13.80 1.77
N PHE A 34 14.53 14.34 2.85
CA PHE A 34 14.70 13.81 4.20
C PHE A 34 13.81 12.59 4.44
N LEU A 35 12.72 12.46 3.68
CA LEU A 35 11.66 11.48 3.94
C LEU A 35 11.99 10.11 3.33
N ILE A 36 11.77 9.07 4.11
CA ILE A 36 11.65 7.68 3.65
C ILE A 36 10.23 7.22 3.93
N SER A 37 9.47 6.93 2.89
CA SER A 37 8.09 6.44 3.00
C SER A 37 8.06 4.92 3.02
N ILE A 38 7.36 4.33 3.99
CA ILE A 38 7.26 2.89 4.15
C ILE A 38 5.80 2.49 4.05
N ASP A 39 5.51 1.47 3.25
CA ASP A 39 4.17 0.92 3.14
C ASP A 39 4.20 -0.60 2.92
N GLU A 40 3.09 -1.25 3.25
CA GLU A 40 2.86 -2.68 3.06
C GLU A 40 1.89 -2.92 1.92
N VAL A 41 2.27 -3.80 0.99
CA VAL A 41 1.35 -4.36 0.00
C VAL A 41 1.26 -5.87 0.19
N SER A 42 0.04 -6.40 0.12
CA SER A 42 -0.16 -7.85 0.15
C SER A 42 -0.72 -8.36 -1.16
N LYS A 43 -0.12 -9.42 -1.67
CA LYS A 43 -0.52 -10.13 -2.88
C LYS A 43 -0.98 -11.54 -2.52
N ASP A 44 -2.25 -11.82 -2.80
CA ASP A 44 -2.79 -13.18 -2.79
C ASP A 44 -2.66 -13.77 -4.21
N ASP A 45 -2.29 -15.05 -4.29
CA ASP A 45 -2.08 -15.79 -5.54
C ASP A 45 -3.42 -16.32 -6.11
N ARG A 46 -4.49 -15.54 -5.93
CA ARG A 46 -5.76 -15.80 -6.62
C ARG A 46 -5.50 -15.77 -8.11
N THR A 47 -5.82 -16.88 -8.78
CA THR A 47 -5.93 -16.92 -10.24
C THR A 47 -6.87 -15.79 -10.65
N TYR A 48 -6.42 -14.90 -11.53
CA TYR A 48 -7.20 -13.78 -12.03
C TYR A 48 -8.39 -14.30 -12.85
N ALA A 49 -9.46 -14.72 -12.17
CA ALA A 49 -10.76 -14.94 -12.78
C ALA A 49 -11.25 -13.61 -13.38
N ARG A 50 -11.93 -13.67 -14.53
CA ARG A 50 -12.47 -12.46 -15.13
C ARG A 50 -13.59 -11.94 -14.23
N LEU A 51 -13.44 -10.71 -13.74
CA LEU A 51 -14.47 -10.05 -12.93
C LEU A 51 -15.72 -9.67 -13.75
N TRP A 52 -15.61 -9.66 -15.08
CA TRP A 52 -16.66 -9.25 -16.00
C TRP A 52 -16.78 -10.23 -17.17
N GLY A 53 -18.00 -10.70 -17.42
CA GLY A 53 -18.36 -11.54 -18.56
C GLY A 53 -19.49 -10.91 -19.38
N ARG A 54 -19.68 -11.36 -20.62
CA ARG A 54 -20.78 -10.94 -21.49
C ARG A 54 -21.79 -12.09 -21.61
N ALA A 55 -23.08 -11.79 -21.43
CA ALA A 55 -24.19 -12.70 -21.66
C ALA A 55 -25.36 -11.93 -22.28
N ALA A 56 -26.31 -12.66 -22.88
CA ALA A 56 -27.54 -12.06 -23.38
C ALA A 56 -28.33 -11.39 -22.24
N ARG A 57 -29.14 -10.37 -22.56
CA ARG A 57 -29.96 -9.67 -21.57
C ARG A 57 -30.89 -10.69 -20.88
N GLY A 58 -30.94 -10.66 -19.54
CA GLY A 58 -31.69 -11.62 -18.73
C GLY A 58 -30.97 -12.95 -18.46
N HIS A 59 -29.75 -13.14 -18.98
CA HIS A 59 -28.95 -14.35 -18.76
C HIS A 59 -27.72 -14.05 -17.92
N ARG A 60 -27.32 -15.03 -17.09
CA ARG A 60 -26.11 -14.92 -16.27
C ARG A 60 -24.89 -15.31 -17.10
N ALA A 61 -23.81 -14.54 -16.99
CA ALA A 61 -22.49 -14.97 -17.49
C ALA A 61 -21.86 -15.89 -16.44
N GLU A 62 -21.53 -17.11 -16.83
CA GLU A 62 -20.94 -18.12 -15.94
C GLU A 62 -19.53 -18.48 -16.44
N GLU A 63 -18.56 -18.52 -15.52
CA GLU A 63 -17.17 -18.91 -15.79
C GLU A 63 -16.73 -19.89 -14.70
N SER A 64 -16.21 -21.05 -15.10
CA SER A 64 -15.63 -22.02 -14.18
C SER A 64 -14.15 -21.72 -14.01
N ASN A 65 -13.75 -21.33 -12.80
CA ASN A 65 -12.36 -21.03 -12.46
C ASN A 65 -11.89 -21.90 -11.30
N PRO A 66 -10.60 -22.29 -11.25
CA PRO A 66 -10.04 -23.01 -10.11
C PRO A 66 -10.19 -22.21 -8.81
N PHE A 67 -10.88 -22.78 -7.82
CA PHE A 67 -10.97 -22.20 -6.48
C PHE A 67 -9.77 -22.64 -5.64
N VAL A 68 -8.60 -22.05 -5.91
CA VAL A 68 -7.37 -22.35 -5.17
C VAL A 68 -7.17 -21.33 -4.06
N ARG A 69 -7.24 -21.76 -2.79
CA ARG A 69 -6.73 -20.98 -1.66
C ARG A 69 -5.21 -21.08 -1.67
N LYS A 70 -4.54 -20.15 -2.33
CA LYS A 70 -3.07 -20.15 -2.43
C LYS A 70 -2.42 -19.33 -1.30
N ARG A 71 -1.09 -19.33 -1.30
CA ARG A 71 -0.22 -18.60 -0.36
C ARG A 71 -0.38 -17.09 -0.58
N ARG A 72 -0.55 -16.34 0.52
CA ARG A 72 -0.50 -14.87 0.50
C ARG A 72 0.93 -14.44 0.78
N PHE A 73 1.43 -13.50 0.00
CA PHE A 73 2.68 -12.81 0.29
C PHE A 73 2.38 -11.39 0.70
N SER A 74 3.13 -10.88 1.66
CA SER A 74 3.11 -9.48 2.04
C SER A 74 4.51 -8.91 1.85
N THR A 75 4.57 -7.70 1.31
CA THR A 75 5.80 -7.00 0.97
C THR A 75 5.76 -5.65 1.65
N CYS A 76 6.75 -5.37 2.50
CA CYS A 76 7.02 -4.01 2.95
C CYS A 76 8.15 -3.42 2.11
N ALA A 77 7.99 -2.17 1.70
CA ALA A 77 9.02 -1.44 0.96
C ALA A 77 9.18 -0.03 1.55
N ALA A 78 10.43 0.42 1.61
CA ALA A 78 10.84 1.75 2.01
C ALA A 78 11.36 2.49 0.78
N MET A 79 10.84 3.69 0.56
CA MET A 79 11.11 4.49 -0.62
C MET A 79 11.66 5.87 -0.25
N ALA A 80 12.78 6.25 -0.88
CA ALA A 80 13.35 7.58 -0.84
C ALA A 80 13.16 8.29 -2.19
N LEU A 81 13.15 9.63 -2.17
CA LEU A 81 12.86 10.44 -3.35
C LEU A 81 13.92 10.31 -4.46
N ASP A 82 15.17 10.11 -4.07
CA ASP A 82 16.34 10.11 -4.97
C ASP A 82 16.61 8.75 -5.62
N GLU A 83 16.37 7.66 -4.89
CA GLU A 83 16.71 6.30 -5.32
C GLU A 83 15.49 5.41 -5.59
N GLY A 84 14.30 5.81 -5.15
CA GLY A 84 13.11 4.95 -5.18
C GLY A 84 13.16 3.95 -4.04
N ILE A 85 12.97 2.65 -4.33
CA ILE A 85 12.96 1.60 -3.29
C ILE A 85 14.38 1.37 -2.78
N ILE A 86 14.62 1.67 -1.51
CA ILE A 86 15.94 1.52 -0.86
C ILE A 86 16.03 0.28 0.03
N ALA A 87 14.88 -0.26 0.46
CA ALA A 87 14.80 -1.51 1.22
C ALA A 87 13.45 -2.18 0.97
N ALA A 88 13.43 -3.50 0.82
CA ALA A 88 12.17 -4.24 0.69
C ALA A 88 12.31 -5.64 1.29
N ARG A 89 11.25 -6.12 1.92
CA ARG A 89 11.19 -7.46 2.50
C ARG A 89 9.86 -8.12 2.12
N VAL A 90 9.96 -9.34 1.60
CA VAL A 90 8.81 -10.17 1.22
C VAL A 90 8.69 -11.32 2.20
N LEU A 91 7.50 -11.50 2.76
CA LEU A 91 7.17 -12.59 3.68
C LEU A 91 5.96 -13.34 3.15
N GLU A 92 5.94 -14.65 3.36
CA GLU A 92 4.69 -15.40 3.26
C GLU A 92 3.84 -15.15 4.49
N GLY A 93 2.53 -14.92 4.29
CA GLY A 93 1.60 -14.56 5.34
C GLY A 93 1.53 -13.04 5.51
N SER A 94 1.40 -12.59 6.75
CA SER A 94 1.23 -11.17 7.12
C SER A 94 2.46 -10.64 7.83
N PHE A 95 2.73 -9.33 7.66
CA PHE A 95 3.69 -8.64 8.51
C PHE A 95 3.12 -8.52 9.93
N THR A 96 3.63 -9.35 10.83
CA THR A 96 3.39 -9.15 12.27
C THR A 96 4.22 -7.98 12.78
N HIS A 97 3.83 -7.41 13.92
CA HIS A 97 4.57 -6.35 14.61
C HIS A 97 6.08 -6.64 14.72
N ASP A 98 6.47 -7.82 15.19
CA ASP A 98 7.88 -8.15 15.42
C ASP A 98 8.67 -8.24 14.11
N ARG A 99 8.07 -8.85 13.08
CA ARG A 99 8.65 -8.91 11.72
C ARG A 99 8.80 -7.54 11.09
N PHE A 100 7.90 -6.61 11.38
CA PHE A 100 8.00 -5.23 10.92
C PHE A 100 9.13 -4.50 11.66
N LEU A 101 9.27 -4.66 12.97
CA LEU A 101 10.38 -4.08 13.73
C LEU A 101 11.75 -4.64 13.30
N GLU A 102 11.83 -5.93 13.02
CA GLU A 102 13.01 -6.56 12.40
C GLU A 102 13.31 -5.92 11.04
N TYR A 103 12.30 -5.69 10.21
CA TYR A 103 12.47 -5.01 8.92
C TYR A 103 13.00 -3.58 9.07
N ILE A 104 12.42 -2.80 9.98
CA ILE A 104 12.92 -1.45 10.27
C ILE A 104 14.38 -1.51 10.70
N ARG A 105 14.70 -2.37 11.67
CA ARG A 105 16.05 -2.46 12.24
C ARG A 105 17.10 -2.92 11.23
N ASP A 106 16.81 -4.00 10.52
CA ASP A 106 17.82 -4.74 9.78
C ASP A 106 17.92 -4.30 8.32
N ASP A 107 16.82 -3.78 7.73
CA ASP A 107 16.81 -3.36 6.33
C ASP A 107 16.69 -1.84 6.17
N VAL A 108 15.89 -1.14 6.98
CA VAL A 108 15.60 0.29 6.77
C VAL A 108 16.62 1.21 7.44
N LEU A 109 16.89 1.03 8.74
CA LEU A 109 17.80 1.89 9.50
C LEU A 109 19.21 1.97 8.89
N PRO A 110 19.81 0.90 8.34
CA PRO A 110 21.10 0.99 7.65
C PRO A 110 21.11 1.94 6.45
N MET A 111 19.94 2.23 5.87
CA MET A 111 19.77 3.13 4.73
C MET A 111 19.45 4.57 5.15
N THR A 112 19.38 4.85 6.45
CA THR A 112 19.09 6.18 6.99
C THR A 112 20.36 6.99 7.24
N THR A 113 20.21 8.31 7.38
CA THR A 113 21.29 9.18 7.89
C THR A 113 20.84 9.95 9.14
N PRO A 114 21.75 10.48 9.95
CA PRO A 114 21.40 11.29 11.11
C PRO A 114 20.60 12.53 10.72
N TYR A 115 19.59 12.87 11.54
CA TYR A 115 18.87 14.13 11.39
C TYR A 115 19.71 15.32 11.90
N PRO A 116 19.73 16.47 11.21
CA PRO A 116 19.09 16.75 9.92
C PRO A 116 19.95 16.31 8.72
N GLY A 117 19.34 15.58 7.78
CA GLY A 117 20.02 15.11 6.58
C GLY A 117 19.09 14.36 5.60
N PRO A 118 19.54 14.06 4.37
CA PRO A 118 18.77 13.21 3.46
C PRO A 118 18.45 11.86 4.11
N ARG A 119 17.26 11.29 3.87
CA ARG A 119 16.88 9.97 4.40
C ARG A 119 16.95 9.87 5.94
N SER A 120 16.61 10.95 6.66
CA SER A 120 16.69 11.01 8.13
C SER A 120 15.35 10.94 8.85
N VAL A 121 14.23 10.93 8.12
CA VAL A 121 12.88 10.93 8.67
C VAL A 121 12.08 9.77 8.08
N LEU A 122 11.66 8.84 8.93
CA LEU A 122 10.78 7.74 8.53
C LEU A 122 9.31 8.20 8.55
N LEU A 123 8.61 7.91 7.45
CA LEU A 123 7.18 8.10 7.29
C LEU A 123 6.52 6.71 7.26
N LEU A 124 5.78 6.39 8.32
CA LEU A 124 5.08 5.12 8.55
C LEU A 124 3.56 5.31 8.53
#